data_AF-A0A2V6AIC1-F1
#
_entry.id   AF-A0A2V6AIC1-F1
#
_cell.length_a   1.000
_cell.length_b   1.000
_cell.length_c   1.000
_cell.angle_alpha   90.00
_cell.angle_beta   90.00
_cell.angle_gamma   90.00
#
_symmetry.space_group_name_H-M   'P 1'
#
loop_
_entity.id
_entity.type
_entity.pdbx_description
1 polymer ?
#
loop_
_entity_poly.entity_id
_entity_poly.type
_entity_poly.pdbx_seq_one_letter_code
_entity_poly.pdbx_strand_id
1 'polypeptide(L)'
;MFGFLRERRRQRVRAQAIPPAWRPILERNMPIFRRLPREDQTELLRHVQIFLAEKRFEGCGGLKLNDEIRVTIAGQACLLLLHRKTDYYPQLITILVYPSGYTAYEKRHLEGNVWQEGE
;
A
#
# COMPACT_ATOMS: atom_id res chain seq x y z
N MET A 1 -18.54 -10.71 12.29
CA MET A 1 -19.15 -9.47 12.82
C MET A 1 -18.36 -8.20 12.44
N PHE A 2 -17.02 -8.21 12.38
CA PHE A 2 -16.19 -7.03 12.07
C PHE A 2 -16.20 -6.52 10.62
N GLY A 3 -16.59 -7.33 9.63
CA GLY A 3 -16.57 -6.94 8.20
C GLY A 3 -17.52 -5.79 7.86
N PHE A 4 -18.64 -5.66 8.56
CA PHE A 4 -19.64 -4.62 8.30
C PHE A 4 -19.16 -3.22 8.70
N LEU A 5 -18.41 -3.11 9.80
CA LEU A 5 -17.77 -1.85 10.21
C LEU A 5 -16.68 -1.42 9.22
N ARG A 6 -15.93 -2.39 8.68
CA ARG A 6 -14.91 -2.16 7.67
C ARG A 6 -15.51 -1.62 6.37
N GLU A 7 -16.59 -2.22 5.87
CA GLU A 7 -17.23 -1.75 4.63
C GLU A 7 -17.85 -0.35 4.82
N ARG A 8 -18.48 -0.07 5.97
CA ARG A 8 -18.95 1.29 6.28
C ARG A 8 -17.82 2.33 6.29
N ARG A 9 -16.66 1.98 6.84
CA ARG A 9 -15.47 2.85 6.81
C ARG A 9 -15.00 3.09 5.38
N ARG A 10 -14.95 2.05 4.55
CA ARG A 10 -14.60 2.16 3.12
C ARG A 10 -15.56 3.05 2.36
N GLN A 11 -16.87 2.91 2.58
CA GLN A 11 -17.88 3.77 1.96
C GLN A 11 -17.66 5.24 2.31
N ARG A 12 -17.36 5.56 3.58
CA ARG A 12 -17.03 6.93 4.00
C ARG A 12 -15.77 7.47 3.31
N VAL A 13 -14.74 6.63 3.17
CA VAL A 13 -13.49 7.01 2.48
C VAL A 13 -13.75 7.22 0.98
N ARG A 14 -14.49 6.33 0.31
CA ARG A 14 -14.85 6.46 -1.12
C ARG A 14 -15.68 7.71 -1.40
N ALA A 15 -16.50 8.15 -0.45
CA ALA A 15 -17.29 9.37 -0.58
C ALA A 15 -16.43 10.66 -0.54
N GLN A 16 -15.21 10.60 0.01
CA GLN A 16 -14.31 11.74 0.02
C GLN A 16 -13.72 11.98 -1.38
N ALA A 17 -13.44 13.25 -1.68
CA ALA A 17 -12.70 13.63 -2.87
C ALA A 17 -11.28 13.06 -2.82
N ILE A 18 -10.79 12.58 -3.96
CA ILE A 18 -9.38 12.19 -4.09
C ILE A 18 -8.55 13.48 -4.14
N PRO A 19 -7.49 13.62 -3.32
CA PRO A 19 -6.62 14.77 -3.37
C PRO A 19 -6.03 14.98 -4.78
N PRO A 20 -6.11 16.20 -5.36
CA PRO A 20 -5.69 16.45 -6.74
C PRO A 20 -4.20 16.21 -6.95
N ALA A 21 -3.38 16.33 -5.90
CA ALA A 21 -1.94 16.09 -5.94
C ALA A 21 -1.54 14.63 -6.23
N TRP A 22 -2.43 13.66 -5.99
CA TRP A 22 -2.09 12.24 -6.12
C TRP A 22 -1.96 11.77 -7.56
N ARG A 23 -2.77 12.31 -8.47
CA ARG A 23 -2.71 11.98 -9.90
C ARG A 23 -1.34 12.35 -10.50
N PRO A 24 -0.82 13.58 -10.34
CA PRO A 24 0.52 13.93 -10.81
C PRO A 24 1.63 13.04 -10.23
N ILE A 25 1.53 12.62 -8.96
CA ILE A 25 2.49 11.69 -8.35
C ILE A 25 2.50 10.36 -9.11
N LEU A 26 1.33 9.77 -9.34
CA LEU A 26 1.23 8.50 -10.07
C LEU A 26 1.66 8.64 -11.54
N GLU A 27 1.32 9.74 -12.20
CA GLU A 27 1.73 10.01 -13.59
C GLU A 27 3.25 10.12 -13.73
N ARG A 28 3.92 10.73 -12.74
CA ARG A 28 5.38 10.87 -12.70
C ARG A 28 6.08 9.56 -12.35
N ASN A 29 5.63 8.88 -11.30
CA ASN A 29 6.37 7.77 -10.69
C ASN A 29 5.96 6.39 -11.24
N MET A 30 4.82 6.29 -11.94
CA MET A 30 4.33 5.05 -12.54
C MET A 30 4.08 5.21 -14.04
N PRO A 31 5.06 4.91 -14.92
CA PRO A 31 4.87 4.98 -16.37
C PRO A 31 3.65 4.20 -16.88
N ILE A 32 3.31 3.09 -16.23
CA ILE A 32 2.12 2.29 -16.53
C ILE A 32 0.82 3.07 -16.31
N PHE A 33 0.74 3.94 -15.29
CA PHE A 33 -0.46 4.71 -14.99
C PHE A 33 -0.89 5.59 -16.16
N ARG A 34 0.08 6.20 -16.85
CA ARG A 34 -0.18 7.03 -18.05
C ARG A 34 -0.71 6.23 -19.24
N ARG A 35 -0.44 4.93 -19.28
CA ARG A 35 -0.88 4.01 -20.35
C ARG A 35 -2.22 3.35 -20.06
N LEU A 36 -2.73 3.45 -18.83
CA LEU A 36 -4.04 2.91 -18.46
C LEU A 36 -5.16 3.72 -19.11
N PRO A 37 -6.29 3.07 -19.49
CA PRO A 37 -7.53 3.76 -19.82
C PRO A 37 -7.98 4.71 -18.70
N ARG A 38 -8.78 5.73 -19.04
CA ARG A 38 -9.23 6.74 -18.06
C ARG A 38 -10.08 6.15 -16.93
N GLU A 39 -10.85 5.11 -17.22
CA GLU A 39 -11.61 4.34 -16.24
C GLU A 39 -10.67 3.66 -15.23
N ASP A 40 -9.69 2.89 -15.72
CA ASP A 40 -8.68 2.20 -14.91
C ASP A 40 -7.83 3.17 -14.06
N GLN A 41 -7.48 4.33 -14.60
CA GLN A 41 -6.80 5.37 -13.82
C GLN A 41 -7.66 5.85 -12.65
N THR A 42 -8.97 5.99 -12.86
CA THR A 42 -9.92 6.44 -11.85
C THR A 42 -10.14 5.34 -10.80
N GLU A 43 -10.31 4.10 -11.24
CA GLU A 43 -10.40 2.92 -10.38
C GLU A 43 -9.15 2.78 -9.51
N LEU A 44 -7.95 2.90 -10.09
CA LEU A 44 -6.68 2.82 -9.36
C LEU A 44 -6.61 3.89 -8.28
N LEU A 45 -6.93 5.14 -8.60
CA LEU A 45 -6.95 6.24 -7.62
C LEU A 45 -7.91 5.95 -6.46
N ARG A 46 -9.07 5.33 -6.73
CA ARG A 46 -10.01 4.91 -5.70
C ARG A 46 -9.48 3.77 -4.84
N HIS A 47 -8.75 2.82 -5.43
CA HIS A 47 -8.06 1.79 -4.65
C HIS A 47 -6.98 2.38 -3.76
N VAL A 48 -6.15 3.28 -4.30
CA VAL A 48 -5.11 4.00 -3.54
C VAL A 48 -5.70 4.72 -2.34
N GLN A 49 -6.84 5.40 -2.52
CA GLN A 49 -7.55 6.10 -1.45
C GLN A 49 -7.92 5.16 -0.29
N ILE A 50 -8.49 4.00 -0.59
CA ILE A 50 -8.84 3.02 0.45
C ILE A 50 -7.59 2.42 1.07
N PHE A 51 -6.60 2.05 0.26
CA PHE A 51 -5.36 1.44 0.74
C PHE A 51 -4.63 2.36 1.72
N LEU A 52 -4.51 3.65 1.41
CA LEU A 52 -3.88 4.64 2.29
C LEU A 52 -4.65 4.87 3.60
N ALA A 53 -5.98 4.65 3.60
CA ALA A 53 -6.80 4.76 4.81
C ALA A 53 -6.74 3.49 5.69
N GLU A 54 -6.50 2.32 5.10
CA GLU A 54 -6.45 1.04 5.81
C GLU A 54 -5.04 0.66 6.28
N LYS A 55 -4.01 1.02 5.52
CA LYS A 55 -2.63 0.60 5.79
C LYS A 55 -1.84 1.66 6.53
N ARG A 56 -1.05 1.21 7.50
CA ARG A 56 -0.07 2.05 8.18
C ARG A 56 1.20 2.08 7.38
N PHE A 57 1.83 3.25 7.32
CA PHE A 57 3.13 3.44 6.71
C PHE A 57 4.06 4.00 7.77
N GLU A 58 5.24 3.40 7.89
CA GLU A 58 6.25 3.84 8.84
C GLU A 58 7.58 4.05 8.09
N GLY A 59 8.14 5.24 8.24
CA GLY A 59 9.45 5.58 7.71
C GLY A 59 10.51 5.14 8.71
N CYS A 60 11.41 4.28 8.26
CA CYS A 60 12.49 3.72 9.07
C CYS A 60 13.83 4.33 8.65
N GLY A 61 14.87 4.18 9.49
CA GLY A 61 16.21 4.70 9.17
C GLY A 61 16.27 6.22 8.94
N GLY A 62 15.45 6.99 9.65
CA GLY A 62 15.38 8.44 9.53
C GLY A 62 14.58 8.95 8.32
N LEU A 63 14.00 8.07 7.50
CA LEU A 63 13.16 8.45 6.38
C LEU A 63 11.87 9.11 6.87
N LYS A 64 11.63 10.35 6.46
CA LYS A 64 10.34 11.02 6.66
C LYS A 64 9.41 10.68 5.51
N LEU A 65 8.29 10.04 5.82
CA LEU A 65 7.27 9.74 4.83
C LEU A 65 6.57 11.01 4.34
N ASN A 66 6.31 11.07 3.05
CA ASN A 66 5.49 12.08 2.41
C ASN A 66 4.45 11.40 1.50
N ASP A 67 3.56 12.20 0.93
CA ASP A 67 2.51 11.70 0.04
C ASP A 67 3.09 11.07 -1.23
N GLU A 68 4.19 11.59 -1.75
CA GLU A 68 4.84 11.00 -2.93
C GLU A 68 5.22 9.54 -2.71
N ILE A 69 5.89 9.23 -1.59
CA ILE A 69 6.29 7.87 -1.23
C ILE A 69 5.05 6.99 -1.04
N ARG A 70 4.10 7.44 -0.21
CA ARG A 70 2.92 6.65 0.16
C ARG A 70 2.03 6.35 -1.04
N VAL A 71 1.73 7.36 -1.86
CA VAL A 71 0.89 7.23 -3.06
C VAL A 71 1.56 6.35 -4.11
N THR A 72 2.88 6.46 -4.29
CA THR A 72 3.61 5.60 -5.24
C THR A 72 3.54 4.13 -4.83
N ILE A 73 3.81 3.82 -3.56
CA ILE A 73 3.73 2.45 -3.03
C ILE A 73 2.29 1.92 -3.13
N ALA A 74 1.31 2.72 -2.71
CA ALA A 74 -0.10 2.35 -2.80
C ALA A 74 -0.54 2.10 -4.25
N GLY A 75 -0.09 2.93 -5.20
CA GLY A 75 -0.40 2.77 -6.63
C GLY A 75 0.13 1.46 -7.19
N GLN A 76 1.38 1.11 -6.88
CA GLN A 76 2.00 -0.15 -7.29
C GLN A 76 1.26 -1.36 -6.72
N ALA A 77 0.92 -1.35 -5.43
CA ALA A 77 0.15 -2.41 -4.81
C ALA A 77 -1.27 -2.53 -5.39
N CYS A 78 -1.95 -1.39 -5.56
CA CYS A 78 -3.33 -1.36 -6.03
C CYS A 78 -3.49 -1.71 -7.51
N LEU A 79 -2.42 -1.62 -8.31
CA LEU A 79 -2.43 -2.03 -9.71
C LEU A 79 -2.87 -3.49 -9.87
N LEU A 80 -2.45 -4.36 -8.94
CA LEU A 80 -2.78 -5.79 -8.93
C LEU A 80 -4.24 -6.07 -8.54
N LEU A 81 -4.97 -5.03 -8.11
CA LEU A 81 -6.34 -5.12 -7.63
C LEU A 81 -7.38 -4.66 -8.66
N LEU A 82 -6.96 -4.05 -9.78
CA LEU A 82 -7.85 -3.59 -10.84
C LEU A 82 -8.72 -4.74 -11.39
N HIS A 83 -9.97 -4.41 -11.72
CA HIS A 83 -10.94 -5.32 -12.34
C HIS A 83 -11.32 -6.54 -11.48
N ARG A 84 -11.13 -6.45 -10.15
CA ARG A 84 -11.34 -7.57 -9.24
C ARG A 84 -12.06 -7.15 -7.96
N LYS A 85 -12.90 -8.04 -7.43
CA LYS A 85 -13.36 -7.91 -6.04
C LYS A 85 -12.15 -8.14 -5.13
N THR A 86 -11.79 -7.14 -4.34
CA THR A 86 -10.58 -7.16 -3.49
C THR A 86 -10.89 -6.78 -2.06
N ASP A 87 -10.03 -7.23 -1.15
CA ASP A 87 -10.05 -6.87 0.26
C ASP A 87 -8.75 -6.19 0.73
N TYR A 88 -8.02 -5.58 -0.20
CA TYR A 88 -6.85 -4.73 0.06
C TYR A 88 -5.82 -5.39 1.01
N TYR A 89 -5.37 -6.61 0.69
CA TYR A 89 -4.34 -7.34 1.45
C TYR A 89 -4.68 -7.47 2.95
N PRO A 90 -5.65 -8.31 3.35
CA PRO A 90 -6.17 -8.33 4.72
C PRO A 90 -5.13 -8.67 5.80
N GLN A 91 -4.10 -9.44 5.46
CA GLN A 91 -3.00 -9.79 6.38
C GLN A 91 -1.91 -8.72 6.47
N LEU A 92 -1.89 -7.75 5.54
CA LEU A 92 -0.93 -6.65 5.57
C LEU A 92 -1.46 -5.53 6.46
N ILE A 93 -0.74 -5.21 7.54
CA ILE A 93 -1.14 -4.17 8.51
C ILE A 93 -0.29 -2.91 8.33
N THR A 94 1.03 -3.07 8.33
CA THR A 94 2.01 -1.98 8.26
C THR A 94 2.99 -2.21 7.12
N ILE A 95 3.35 -1.12 6.45
CA ILE A 95 4.38 -1.07 5.42
C ILE A 95 5.55 -0.27 5.98
N LEU A 96 6.69 -0.93 6.17
CA LEU A 96 7.93 -0.31 6.61
C LEU A 96 8.71 0.17 5.39
N VAL A 97 9.11 1.44 5.37
CA VAL A 97 9.82 2.04 4.25
C VAL A 97 11.20 2.48 4.70
N TYR A 98 12.24 1.95 4.05
CA TYR A 98 13.63 2.27 4.30
C TYR A 98 14.20 3.10 3.15
N PRO A 99 15.21 3.95 3.39
CA PRO A 99 15.84 4.76 2.35
C PRO A 99 16.69 3.93 1.36
N SER A 100 17.06 2.70 1.73
CA SER A 100 17.90 1.79 0.94
C SER A 100 17.40 0.35 1.06
N GLY A 101 18.06 -0.55 0.33
CA GLY A 101 17.87 -2.00 0.51
C GLY A 101 18.01 -2.37 1.99
N TYR A 102 17.09 -3.23 2.45
CA TYR A 102 17.03 -3.73 3.81
C TYR A 102 17.36 -5.22 3.79
N THR A 103 18.30 -5.62 4.64
CA THR A 103 18.64 -7.03 4.90
C THR A 103 18.15 -7.35 6.30
N ALA A 104 17.24 -8.32 6.41
CA ALA A 104 16.78 -8.82 7.69
C ALA A 104 17.57 -10.09 8.02
N TYR A 105 18.17 -10.13 9.21
CA TYR A 105 18.70 -11.37 9.75
C TYR A 105 17.54 -12.13 10.41
N GLU A 106 17.00 -13.16 9.74
CA GLU A 106 16.03 -14.06 10.36
C GLU A 106 16.78 -15.03 11.30
N LYS A 107 16.50 -14.95 12.60
CA LYS A 107 16.78 -16.04 13.53
C LYS A 107 15.54 -16.91 13.62
N ARG A 108 15.51 -18.02 12.89
CA ARG A 108 14.48 -19.04 13.09
C ARG A 108 14.88 -19.92 14.26
N HIS A 109 14.03 -19.93 15.28
CA HIS A 109 14.07 -20.97 16.30
C HIS A 109 13.52 -22.26 15.69
N LEU A 110 14.41 -23.20 15.42
CA LEU A 110 14.03 -24.59 15.15
C LEU A 110 14.02 -25.31 16.50
N GLU A 111 13.09 -26.25 16.69
CA GLU A 111 12.80 -26.89 17.99
C GLU A 111 14.03 -27.22 18.86
N GLY A 112 13.89 -27.06 20.18
CA GLY A 112 14.97 -27.29 21.14
C GLY A 112 15.83 -26.04 21.37
N ASN A 113 17.16 -26.18 21.33
CA ASN A 113 18.13 -25.07 21.48
C ASN A 113 18.81 -24.70 20.15
N VAL A 114 18.19 -25.03 19.02
CA VAL A 114 18.82 -24.88 17.70
C VAL A 114 18.35 -23.60 17.03
N TRP A 115 19.30 -22.68 16.86
CA TRP A 115 19.09 -21.44 16.13
C TRP A 115 19.68 -21.58 14.74
N GLN A 116 18.86 -21.32 13.71
CA GLN A 116 19.36 -21.16 12.35
C GLN A 116 19.44 -19.67 12.04
N GLU A 117 20.65 -19.19 11.79
CA GLU A 117 20.92 -17.87 11.22
C GLU A 117 21.10 -18.03 9.71
N GLY A 118 20.27 -17.32 8.93
CA GLY A 118 20.35 -17.28 7.47
C GLY A 118 20.30 -15.85 6.96
N GLU A 119 21.07 -15.59 5.89
CA GLU A 119 21.02 -14.35 5.08
C GLU A 119 19.87 -14.38 4.06
#